data_AF-A0A949UAU3-F1
#
_entry.id   AF-A0A949UAU3-F1
#
_cell.length_a   1.000
_cell.length_b   1.000
_cell.length_c   1.000
_cell.angle_alpha   90.00
_cell.angle_beta   90.00
_cell.angle_gamma   90.00
#
_symmetry.space_group_name_H-M   'P 1'
#
loop_
_entity.id
_entity.type
_entity.pdbx_description
1 polymer ?
#
loop_
_entity_poly.entity_id
_entity_poly.type
_entity_poly.pdbx_seq_one_letter_code
_entity_poly.pdbx_strand_id
1 'polypeptide(L)'
;MQGFPRQYAAPAAAAVMAIIGYYDAHTSYEMSLWAFYIAPVALIAWRFGFAAGCACASASVGLLMLAAYYTGHPYSTAAYFAFALAGQFTAYVVIAWYAARLAVVQSILEKLLSGPEVATFVKD
;
A
#
# COMPACT_ATOMS: atom_id res chain seq x y z
N MET A 1 17.48 -4.69 -6.12
CA MET A 1 17.74 -3.59 -5.16
C MET A 1 17.55 -4.12 -3.75
N GLN A 2 18.61 -4.21 -2.95
CA GLN A 2 18.58 -4.62 -1.53
C GLN A 2 17.97 -3.53 -0.59
N GLY A 3 16.96 -2.80 -1.05
CA GLY A 3 16.78 -1.40 -0.63
C GLY A 3 16.09 -1.12 0.71
N PHE A 4 15.25 -2.02 1.25
CA PHE A 4 14.51 -1.72 2.48
C PHE A 4 14.45 -2.90 3.46
N PRO A 5 15.11 -2.80 4.63
CA PRO A 5 15.11 -3.86 5.64
C PRO A 5 13.69 -4.18 6.13
N ARG A 6 13.37 -5.47 6.33
CA ARG A 6 12.04 -5.93 6.75
C ARG A 6 11.57 -5.24 8.02
N GLN A 7 12.48 -5.04 8.96
CA GLN A 7 12.20 -4.45 10.26
C GLN A 7 11.76 -2.98 10.18
N TYR A 8 12.12 -2.26 9.12
CA TYR A 8 11.73 -0.85 8.96
C TYR A 8 10.48 -0.65 8.10
N ALA A 9 10.04 -1.67 7.35
CA ALA A 9 8.89 -1.53 6.44
C ALA A 9 7.59 -1.19 7.16
N ALA A 10 7.30 -1.86 8.28
CA ALA A 10 6.10 -1.59 9.09
C ALA A 10 6.11 -0.20 9.76
N PRO A 11 7.16 0.21 10.49
CA PRO A 11 7.18 1.54 11.09
C PRO A 11 7.23 2.65 10.04
N ALA A 12 7.90 2.45 8.90
CA ALA A 12 7.90 3.41 7.81
C ALA A 12 6.50 3.57 7.20
N ALA A 13 5.79 2.47 6.93
CA ALA A 13 4.42 2.51 6.44
C ALA A 13 3.49 3.20 7.44
N ALA A 14 3.62 2.89 8.74
CA ALA A 14 2.83 3.53 9.79
C ALA A 14 3.10 5.04 9.89
N ALA A 15 4.37 5.46 9.83
CA ALA A 15 4.74 6.88 9.83
C ALA A 15 4.17 7.60 8.61
N VAL A 16 4.29 7.02 7.41
CA VAL A 16 3.70 7.56 6.19
C VAL A 16 2.18 7.66 6.30
N MET A 17 1.51 6.62 6.79
CA MET A 17 0.05 6.65 7.01
C MET A 17 -0.37 7.71 8.02
N ALA A 18 0.39 7.92 9.09
CA ALA A 18 0.11 8.95 10.08
C ALA A 18 0.25 10.36 9.48
N ILE A 19 1.28 10.58 8.65
CA ILE A 19 1.47 11.84 7.93
C ILE A 19 0.32 12.09 6.96
N ILE A 20 -0.02 11.09 6.13
CA ILE A 20 -1.12 11.20 5.17
C ILE A 20 -2.42 11.46 5.92
N GLY A 21 -2.75 10.67 6.95
CA GLY A 21 -3.98 10.81 7.72
C GLY A 21 -4.09 12.16 8.44
N TYR A 22 -2.98 12.70 8.94
CA TYR A 22 -2.94 14.05 9.51
C TYR A 22 -3.31 15.09 8.46
N TYR A 23 -2.65 15.08 7.29
CA TYR A 23 -2.96 16.06 6.24
C TYR A 23 -4.36 15.86 5.66
N ASP A 24 -4.77 14.62 5.44
CA ASP A 24 -6.08 14.28 4.92
C ASP A 24 -7.19 14.79 5.85
N ALA A 25 -7.02 14.67 7.17
CA ALA A 25 -7.97 15.24 8.13
C ALA A 25 -8.04 16.78 8.14
N HIS A 26 -7.06 17.48 7.56
CA HIS A 26 -7.06 18.95 7.44
C HIS A 26 -7.46 19.43 6.03
N THR A 27 -7.24 18.62 4.99
CA THR A 27 -7.49 18.98 3.59
C THR A 27 -8.72 18.31 3.00
N SER A 28 -9.32 17.31 3.67
CA SER A 28 -10.37 16.43 3.13
C SER A 28 -11.62 17.14 2.66
N TYR A 29 -11.90 18.36 3.15
CA TYR A 29 -13.01 19.17 2.68
C TYR A 29 -12.85 19.56 1.19
N GLU A 30 -11.61 19.82 0.76
CA GLU A 30 -11.31 20.24 -0.62
C GLU A 30 -10.68 19.11 -1.44
N MET A 31 -9.85 18.26 -0.82
CA MET A 31 -9.09 17.22 -1.50
C MET A 31 -8.83 16.02 -0.60
N SER A 32 -9.26 14.84 -1.05
CA SER A 32 -8.93 13.57 -0.41
C SER A 32 -7.55 13.06 -0.86
N LEU A 33 -6.72 12.67 0.10
CA LEU A 33 -5.40 12.09 -0.11
C LEU A 33 -5.42 10.56 -0.25
N TRP A 34 -6.58 9.97 -0.55
CA TRP A 34 -6.75 8.52 -0.63
C TRP A 34 -5.68 7.84 -1.52
N ALA A 35 -5.29 8.45 -2.65
CA ALA A 35 -4.31 7.86 -3.56
C ALA A 35 -2.92 7.67 -2.91
N PHE A 36 -2.55 8.49 -1.93
CA PHE A 36 -1.25 8.39 -1.26
C PHE A 36 -1.14 7.16 -0.36
N TYR A 37 -2.26 6.60 0.11
CA TYR A 37 -2.27 5.35 0.87
C TYR A 37 -1.87 4.12 0.04
N ILE A 38 -1.80 4.23 -1.30
CA ILE A 38 -1.27 3.16 -2.16
C ILE A 38 0.17 2.80 -1.76
N ALA A 39 1.00 3.79 -1.42
CA ALA A 39 2.41 3.58 -1.10
C ALA A 39 2.62 2.70 0.15
N PRO A 40 2.05 3.00 1.33
CA PRO A 40 2.18 2.13 2.50
C PRO A 40 1.56 0.75 2.27
N VAL A 41 0.41 0.65 1.58
CA VAL A 41 -0.21 -0.65 1.25
C VAL A 41 0.71 -1.50 0.38
N ALA A 42 1.26 -0.93 -0.69
CA ALA A 42 2.18 -1.63 -1.59
C ALA A 42 3.45 -2.06 -0.85
N LEU A 43 4.04 -1.20 -0.01
CA LEU A 43 5.23 -1.51 0.77
C LEU A 43 5.00 -2.68 1.73
N ILE A 44 3.90 -2.67 2.48
CA ILE A 44 3.55 -3.74 3.40
C ILE A 44 3.29 -5.04 2.64
N ALA A 45 2.51 -4.99 1.55
CA ALA A 45 2.19 -6.15 0.75
C ALA A 45 3.44 -6.77 0.12
N TRP A 46 4.35 -5.95 -0.39
CA TRP A 46 5.63 -6.39 -0.95
C TRP A 46 6.48 -7.11 0.09
N ARG A 47 6.56 -6.55 1.31
CA ARG A 47 7.51 -7.06 2.32
C ARG A 47 6.97 -8.21 3.16
N PHE A 48 5.66 -8.22 3.42
CA PHE A 48 5.01 -9.15 4.35
C PHE A 48 3.94 -10.02 3.67
N GLY A 49 3.65 -9.79 2.40
CA GLY A 49 2.69 -10.57 1.62
C GLY A 49 1.28 -9.98 1.59
N PHE A 50 0.43 -10.60 0.79
CA PHE A 50 -0.90 -10.09 0.45
C PHE A 50 -1.81 -9.88 1.69
N ALA A 51 -1.81 -10.82 2.64
CA ALA A 51 -2.66 -10.72 3.83
C ALA A 51 -2.33 -9.48 4.69
N ALA A 52 -1.03 -9.20 4.88
CA ALA A 52 -0.58 -8.00 5.59
C ALA A 52 -0.94 -6.73 4.79
N GLY A 53 -0.83 -6.77 3.46
CA GLY A 53 -1.28 -5.70 2.58
C GLY A 53 -2.78 -5.42 2.72
N CYS A 54 -3.62 -6.45 2.83
CA CYS A 54 -5.06 -6.30 3.05
C CYS A 54 -5.36 -5.67 4.42
N ALA A 55 -4.64 -6.08 5.48
CA ALA A 55 -4.78 -5.45 6.79
C ALA A 55 -4.42 -3.95 6.75
N CYS A 56 -3.35 -3.60 6.01
CA CYS A 56 -2.95 -2.21 5.79
C CYS A 56 -3.99 -1.44 4.98
N ALA A 57 -4.56 -2.04 3.93
CA ALA A 57 -5.65 -1.45 3.14
C ALA A 57 -6.88 -1.14 3.99
N SER A 58 -7.28 -2.06 4.88
CA SER A 58 -8.37 -1.83 5.83
C SER A 58 -8.07 -0.66 6.77
N ALA A 59 -6.84 -0.56 7.27
CA ALA A 59 -6.43 0.57 8.10
C ALA A 59 -6.46 1.90 7.33
N SER A 60 -6.03 1.93 6.07
CA SER A 60 -6.11 3.12 5.20
C SER A 60 -7.55 3.60 5.00
N VAL A 61 -8.48 2.68 4.72
CA VAL A 61 -9.90 3.01 4.58
C VAL A 61 -10.51 3.45 5.91
N GLY A 62 -10.07 2.87 7.02
CA GLY A 62 -10.44 3.33 8.36
C GLY A 62 -10.03 4.79 8.63
N LEU A 63 -8.83 5.18 8.20
CA LEU A 63 -8.36 6.57 8.32
C LEU A 63 -9.15 7.53 7.42
N LEU A 64 -9.46 7.13 6.19
CA LEU A 64 -10.31 7.91 5.28
C LEU A 64 -11.72 8.10 5.86
N MET A 65 -12.29 7.04 6.45
CA MET A 65 -13.58 7.10 7.13
C MET A 65 -13.54 8.04 8.34
N LEU A 66 -12.46 7.99 9.12
CA LEU A 66 -12.27 8.85 10.29
C LEU A 66 -12.13 10.34 9.89
N ALA A 67 -11.33 10.64 8.86
CA ALA A 67 -11.19 11.99 8.33
C ALA A 67 -12.53 12.55 7.85
N ALA A 68 -13.29 11.75 7.09
CA ALA A 68 -14.63 12.08 6.62
C ALA A 68 -15.63 12.30 7.76
N TYR A 69 -15.51 11.55 8.86
CA TYR A 69 -16.36 11.74 10.04
C TYR A 69 -16.12 13.10 10.72
N TYR A 70 -14.85 13.54 10.83
CA TYR A 70 -14.51 14.81 11.49
C TYR A 70 -14.73 16.04 10.61
N THR A 71 -14.52 15.92 9.30
CA THR A 71 -14.57 17.06 8.36
C THR A 71 -15.85 17.14 7.55
N GLY A 72 -16.67 16.08 7.61
CA GLY A 72 -17.77 15.87 6.68
C GLY A 72 -17.27 15.26 5.37
N HIS A 73 -18.10 14.44 4.73
CA HIS A 73 -17.82 13.90 3.40
C HIS A 73 -18.51 14.74 2.31
N PRO A 74 -17.91 14.89 1.11
CA PRO A 74 -18.50 15.68 0.03
C PRO A 74 -19.71 15.00 -0.63
N TYR A 75 -19.99 13.74 -0.29
CA TYR A 75 -21.07 12.96 -0.89
C TYR A 75 -22.44 13.42 -0.39
N SER A 76 -23.40 13.45 -1.32
CA SER A 76 -24.80 13.80 -1.03
C SER A 76 -25.52 12.79 -0.13
N THR A 77 -25.06 11.54 -0.11
CA THR A 77 -25.62 10.49 0.74
C THR A 77 -24.51 9.57 1.28
N ALA A 78 -24.78 8.97 2.44
CA ALA A 78 -23.90 7.96 3.04
C ALA A 78 -23.69 6.74 2.13
N ALA A 79 -24.66 6.42 1.27
CA ALA A 79 -24.53 5.32 0.30
C ALA A 79 -23.44 5.60 -0.74
N TYR A 80 -23.40 6.81 -1.31
CA TYR A 80 -22.34 7.19 -2.25
C TYR A 80 -20.97 7.22 -1.59
N PHE A 81 -20.91 7.66 -0.33
CA PHE A 81 -19.68 7.60 0.46
C PHE A 81 -19.21 6.15 0.68
N ALA A 82 -20.11 5.23 1.04
CA ALA A 82 -19.79 3.81 1.19
C ALA A 82 -19.30 3.18 -0.13
N PHE A 83 -19.92 3.52 -1.27
CA PHE A 83 -19.44 3.08 -2.59
C PHE A 83 -18.04 3.60 -2.91
N ALA A 84 -17.74 4.86 -2.58
CA ALA A 84 -16.42 5.43 -2.77
C ALA A 84 -15.36 4.71 -1.91
N LEU A 85 -15.63 4.50 -0.62
CA LEU A 85 -14.74 3.76 0.27
C LEU A 85 -14.55 2.30 -0.20
N ALA A 86 -15.60 1.65 -0.67
CA ALA A 86 -15.52 0.30 -1.23
C ALA A 86 -14.65 0.26 -2.50
N GLY A 87 -14.77 1.27 -3.37
CA GLY A 87 -13.92 1.42 -4.55
C GLY A 87 -12.44 1.62 -4.18
N GLN A 88 -12.16 2.48 -3.21
CA GLN A 88 -10.80 2.73 -2.70
C GLN A 88 -10.22 1.47 -2.05
N PHE A 89 -11.00 0.78 -1.21
CA PHE A 89 -10.60 -0.50 -0.61
C PHE A 89 -10.24 -1.53 -1.68
N THR A 90 -11.11 -1.68 -2.69
CA THR A 90 -10.89 -2.62 -3.79
C THR A 90 -9.60 -2.28 -4.55
N ALA A 91 -9.37 -0.99 -4.83
CA ALA A 91 -8.14 -0.53 -5.46
C ALA A 91 -6.90 -0.90 -4.62
N TYR A 92 -6.94 -0.67 -3.30
CA TYR A 92 -5.84 -1.05 -2.41
C TYR A 92 -5.61 -2.56 -2.36
N VAL A 93 -6.66 -3.38 -2.35
CA VAL A 93 -6.54 -4.84 -2.41
C VAL A 93 -5.88 -5.28 -3.72
N VAL A 94 -6.27 -4.70 -4.85
CA VAL A 94 -5.64 -4.98 -6.15
C VAL A 94 -4.16 -4.61 -6.14
N ILE A 95 -3.82 -3.43 -5.60
CA ILE A 95 -2.42 -3.00 -5.43
C ILE A 95 -1.65 -3.95 -4.53
N ALA A 96 -2.22 -4.34 -3.39
CA ALA A 96 -1.60 -5.28 -2.46
C ALA A 96 -1.32 -6.62 -3.15
N TRP A 97 -2.26 -7.09 -3.97
CA TRP A 97 -2.08 -8.31 -4.75
C TRP A 97 -0.92 -8.19 -5.75
N TYR A 98 -0.89 -7.13 -6.56
CA TYR A 98 0.20 -6.90 -7.51
C TYR A 98 1.56 -6.76 -6.81
N ALA A 99 1.64 -5.97 -5.75
CA ALA A 99 2.88 -5.77 -5.01
C ALA A 99 3.40 -7.07 -4.38
N ALA A 100 2.52 -7.88 -3.80
CA ALA A 100 2.90 -9.19 -3.26
C ALA A 100 3.41 -10.15 -4.35
N ARG A 101 2.79 -10.13 -5.54
CA ARG A 101 3.22 -10.96 -6.68
C ARG A 101 4.56 -10.50 -7.24
N LEU A 102 4.77 -9.20 -7.38
CA LEU A 102 6.03 -8.62 -7.83
C LEU A 102 7.19 -8.98 -6.90
N ALA A 103 6.96 -8.96 -5.59
CA ALA A 103 7.97 -9.39 -4.61
C ALA A 103 8.39 -10.86 -4.80
N VAL A 104 7.44 -11.75 -5.09
CA VAL A 104 7.74 -13.16 -5.39
C VAL A 104 8.53 -13.30 -6.69
N VAL A 105 8.11 -12.62 -7.76
CA VAL A 105 8.80 -12.66 -9.06
C VAL A 105 10.23 -12.15 -8.93
N GLN A 106 10.45 -11.03 -8.22
CA GLN A 106 11.79 -10.51 -7.96
C GLN A 106 12.66 -11.55 -7.24
N SER A 107 12.12 -12.23 -6.22
CA SER A 107 12.88 -13.23 -5.47
C SER A 107 13.28 -14.44 -6.31
N ILE A 108 12.46 -14.83 -7.30
CA ILE A 108 12.77 -15.90 -8.24
C ILE A 108 13.84 -15.43 -9.22
N LEU A 109 13.68 -14.22 -9.77
CA LEU A 109 14.63 -13.64 -10.71
C LEU A 109 16.03 -13.50 -10.09
N GLU A 110 16.12 -13.02 -8.84
CA GLU A 110 17.38 -12.93 -8.11
C GLU A 110 18.04 -14.29 -7.94
N LYS A 111 17.27 -15.34 -7.60
CA LYS A 111 17.80 -16.71 -7.49
C LYS A 111 18.34 -17.24 -8.81
N LEU A 112 17.59 -17.04 -9.90
CA LEU A 112 17.99 -17.49 -11.23
C LEU A 112 19.26 -16.78 -11.72
N LEU A 113 19.33 -15.46 -11.53
CA LEU A 113 20.51 -14.66 -11.91
C LEU A 113 21.74 -14.96 -11.05
N SER A 114 21.54 -15.36 -9.79
CA SER A 114 22.64 -15.78 -8.90
C SER A 114 23.06 -17.25 -9.06
N GLY A 115 22.43 -18.00 -9.96
CA GLY A 115 22.69 -19.42 -10.16
C GLY A 115 24.09 -19.70 -10.76
N PRO A 116 24.70 -20.85 -10.43
CA PRO A 116 26.05 -21.19 -10.90
C PRO A 116 26.16 -21.29 -12.42
N GLU A 117 25.09 -21.65 -13.13
CA GLU A 117 25.07 -21.70 -14.60
C GLU A 117 25.28 -20.32 -15.24
N VAL A 118 24.68 -19.26 -14.68
CA VAL A 118 24.87 -17.88 -15.18
C VAL A 118 26.27 -17.37 -14.86
N ALA A 119 26.85 -17.78 -13.71
CA ALA A 119 28.21 -17.43 -13.33
C ALA A 119 29.28 -18.06 -14.26
N THR A 120 28.98 -19.18 -14.93
CA THR A 120 29.83 -19.76 -15.97
C THR A 120 29.74 -19.02 -17.30
N PHE A 121 28.54 -18.61 -17.75
CA PHE A 121 28.37 -17.86 -19.01
C PHE A 121 28.97 -16.45 -19.02
N VAL A 122 29.24 -15.85 -17.86
CA VAL A 122 29.87 -14.53 -17.74
C VAL A 122 31.40 -14.61 -17.69
N LYS A 123 31.97 -15.81 -17.51
CA LYS A 123 33.42 -16.02 -17.38
C LYS A 123 34.13 -16.43 -18.68
N ASP A 124 33.38 -16.71 -19.74
CA ASP A 124 33.89 -16.99 -21.09
C ASP A 124 33.80 -15.75 -21.99
#